data_AF-A0A6A7RS00-F1
#
_entry.id   AF-A0A6A7RS00-F1
#
_cell.length_a   1.000
_cell.length_b   1.000
_cell.length_c   1.000
_cell.angle_alpha   90.00
_cell.angle_beta   90.00
_cell.angle_gamma   90.00
#
_symmetry.space_group_name_H-M   'P 1'
#
loop_
_entity.id
_entity.type
_entity.pdbx_description
1 polymer ?
#
loop_
_entity_poly.entity_id
_entity_poly.type
_entity_poly.pdbx_seq_one_letter_code
_entity_poly.pdbx_strand_id
1 'polypeptide(L)'
;MSYLPALLAQLSAPQASAGARLQNTASKCDFFISYNKADKEWAEWIAWQVEDAGYSTLIQAWDFHAGGNFVLDMDRAMKQTERTIAVLSPDYLAARYTQPEWAAALLRDPAGAQRRLIPVRVAHCELDGLLAAVTHVDLVGLDQAPASKTLLDRISGERLKPSREPRFPGAASPPPRPEPSFPGS
;
A
#
# COMPACT_ATOMS: atom_id res chain seq x y z
N MET A 1 -57.74 33.84 -28.49
CA MET A 1 -56.77 34.26 -29.52
C MET A 1 -55.47 34.58 -28.80
N SER A 2 -54.60 33.62 -28.55
CA SER A 2 -53.67 32.96 -29.49
C SER A 2 -52.42 33.83 -29.75
N TYR A 3 -51.28 33.16 -29.63
CA TYR A 3 -49.94 33.51 -30.13
C TYR A 3 -49.00 34.35 -29.25
N LEU A 4 -48.12 33.63 -28.53
CA LEU A 4 -46.67 33.89 -28.52
C LEU A 4 -46.13 33.87 -29.97
N PRO A 5 -45.04 34.61 -30.31
CA PRO A 5 -43.69 34.04 -30.11
C PRO A 5 -42.51 35.02 -29.90
N ALA A 6 -41.40 34.44 -29.37
CA ALA A 6 -39.97 34.57 -29.73
C ALA A 6 -39.31 35.98 -29.81
N LEU A 7 -38.03 36.24 -29.47
CA LEU A 7 -36.84 35.52 -28.97
C LEU A 7 -35.73 36.61 -28.77
N LEU A 8 -34.72 36.32 -27.94
CA LEU A 8 -33.39 36.97 -27.75
C LEU A 8 -33.26 37.81 -26.47
N ALA A 9 -32.22 37.73 -25.65
CA ALA A 9 -31.10 36.80 -25.45
C ALA A 9 -30.40 37.34 -24.19
N GLN A 10 -30.10 36.52 -23.20
CA GLN A 10 -29.03 36.84 -22.26
C GLN A 10 -28.38 35.58 -21.69
N LEU A 11 -27.11 35.51 -22.02
CA LEU A 11 -26.06 34.58 -21.66
C LEU A 11 -26.03 34.23 -20.16
N SER A 12 -25.92 32.93 -19.84
CA SER A 12 -25.25 32.45 -18.63
C SER A 12 -24.64 31.07 -18.89
N ALA A 13 -23.35 30.97 -18.60
CA ALA A 13 -22.46 29.83 -18.82
C ALA A 13 -22.86 28.59 -17.97
N PRO A 14 -22.40 27.38 -18.34
CA PRO A 14 -22.72 26.14 -17.63
C PRO A 14 -21.99 26.10 -16.28
N GLN A 15 -22.75 25.98 -15.18
CA GLN A 15 -22.21 25.62 -13.88
C GLN A 15 -21.87 24.13 -13.89
N ALA A 16 -20.57 23.84 -13.77
CA ALA A 16 -20.02 22.51 -13.65
C ALA A 16 -20.53 21.84 -12.37
N SER A 17 -21.08 20.65 -12.53
CA SER A 17 -21.48 19.75 -11.46
C SER A 17 -20.25 19.17 -10.75
N ALA A 18 -19.86 19.78 -9.63
CA ALA A 18 -18.99 19.15 -8.65
C ALA A 18 -19.86 18.50 -7.56
N GLY A 19 -20.16 17.21 -7.75
CA GLY A 19 -20.71 16.37 -6.69
C GLY A 19 -19.67 16.21 -5.58
N ALA A 20 -19.67 17.14 -4.63
CA ALA A 20 -18.90 17.01 -3.40
C ALA A 20 -19.44 15.79 -2.64
N ARG A 21 -18.60 14.76 -2.57
CA ARG A 21 -18.77 13.51 -1.87
C ARG A 21 -18.92 13.77 -0.37
N LEU A 22 -20.14 14.08 0.08
CA LEU A 22 -20.52 13.92 1.48
C LEU A 22 -20.69 12.42 1.73
N GLN A 23 -19.60 11.71 2.00
CA GLN A 23 -19.64 10.30 2.42
C GLN A 23 -19.24 10.18 3.89
N ASN A 24 -20.29 10.13 4.71
CA ASN A 24 -20.51 9.25 5.85
C ASN A 24 -19.43 9.16 6.96
N THR A 25 -19.82 9.65 8.13
CA THR A 25 -19.09 9.64 9.41
C THR A 25 -19.04 8.24 10.04
N ALA A 26 -17.92 7.55 9.81
CA ALA A 26 -17.24 6.68 10.77
C ALA A 26 -15.82 6.51 10.23
N SER A 27 -14.86 7.28 10.72
CA SER A 27 -13.49 7.33 10.22
C SER A 27 -12.84 5.95 10.27
N LYS A 28 -12.89 5.20 9.16
CA LYS A 28 -12.17 3.95 8.99
C LYS A 28 -10.73 4.26 8.67
N CYS A 29 -9.80 3.54 9.29
CA CYS A 29 -8.39 3.67 8.94
C CYS A 29 -8.12 2.93 7.62
N ASP A 30 -7.18 3.41 6.81
CA ASP A 30 -6.85 2.79 5.53
C ASP A 30 -6.19 1.43 5.72
N PHE A 31 -5.24 1.37 6.66
CA PHE A 31 -4.40 0.19 6.89
C PHE A 31 -4.36 -0.22 8.36
N PHE A 32 -4.46 -1.52 8.60
CA PHE A 32 -4.03 -2.15 9.85
C PHE A 32 -2.66 -2.80 9.66
N ILE A 33 -1.72 -2.62 10.58
CA ILE A 33 -0.38 -3.23 10.51
C ILE A 33 -0.31 -4.38 11.52
N SER A 34 -0.34 -5.62 11.00
CA SER A 34 -0.08 -6.84 11.78
C SER A 34 1.41 -7.20 11.69
N TYR A 35 2.01 -7.44 12.86
CA TYR A 35 3.44 -7.71 13.00
C TYR A 35 3.71 -8.58 14.25
N ASN A 36 4.85 -9.27 14.29
CA ASN A 36 5.32 -9.94 15.49
C ASN A 36 6.08 -8.93 16.35
N LYS A 37 6.07 -9.08 17.68
CA LYS A 37 6.85 -8.22 18.60
C LYS A 37 8.33 -8.07 18.22
N ALA A 38 8.94 -9.11 17.64
CA ALA A 38 10.32 -9.06 17.15
C ALA A 38 10.52 -8.06 16.00
N ASP A 39 9.47 -7.79 15.22
CA ASP A 39 9.47 -6.90 14.05
C ASP A 39 8.90 -5.50 14.36
N LYS A 40 8.85 -5.11 15.64
CA LYS A 40 8.22 -3.86 16.07
C LYS A 40 8.82 -2.65 15.34
N GLU A 41 10.14 -2.55 15.24
CA GLU A 41 10.81 -1.42 14.60
C GLU A 41 10.43 -1.30 13.12
N TRP A 42 10.33 -2.43 12.42
CA TRP A 42 9.86 -2.47 11.03
C TRP A 42 8.40 -2.04 10.91
N ALA A 43 7.54 -2.49 11.82
CA ALA A 43 6.13 -2.12 11.82
C ALA A 43 5.93 -0.61 12.06
N GLU A 44 6.65 -0.04 13.02
CA GLU A 44 6.64 1.39 13.32
C GLU A 44 7.17 2.22 12.14
N TRP A 45 8.25 1.78 11.50
CA TRP A 45 8.80 2.44 10.32
C TRP A 45 7.83 2.39 9.13
N ILE A 46 7.21 1.23 8.86
CA ILE A 46 6.19 1.08 7.82
C ILE A 46 5.01 2.02 8.11
N ALA A 47 4.50 2.03 9.34
CA ALA A 47 3.40 2.90 9.75
C ALA A 47 3.74 4.37 9.48
N TRP A 48 4.91 4.82 9.91
CA TRP A 48 5.40 6.17 9.67
C TRP A 48 5.42 6.52 8.18
N GLN A 49 6.01 5.68 7.34
CA GLN A 49 6.09 5.95 5.91
C GLN A 49 4.71 6.03 5.25
N VAL A 50 3.77 5.17 5.68
CA VAL A 50 2.40 5.12 5.17
C VAL A 50 1.62 6.39 5.58
N GLU A 51 1.77 6.84 6.82
CA GLU A 51 1.12 8.06 7.32
C GLU A 51 1.70 9.33 6.70
N ASP A 52 3.01 9.40 6.51
CA ASP A 52 3.68 10.52 5.82
C ASP A 52 3.21 10.65 4.36
N ALA A 53 2.79 9.54 3.74
CA ALA A 53 2.16 9.52 2.42
C ALA A 53 0.67 9.92 2.42
N GLY A 54 0.09 10.23 3.59
CA GLY A 54 -1.28 10.73 3.74
C GLY A 54 -2.35 9.66 3.97
N TYR A 55 -1.95 8.40 4.23
CA TYR A 55 -2.88 7.35 4.65
C TYR A 55 -3.02 7.32 6.18
N SER A 56 -4.10 6.71 6.66
CA SER A 56 -4.31 6.47 8.09
C SER A 56 -3.93 5.03 8.45
N THR A 57 -3.17 4.85 9.53
CA THR A 57 -2.79 3.51 10.01
C THR A 57 -3.32 3.24 11.41
N LEU A 58 -3.48 1.94 11.70
CA LEU A 58 -3.71 1.43 13.04
C LEU A 58 -2.60 0.40 13.31
N ILE A 59 -1.83 0.60 14.37
CA ILE A 59 -0.70 -0.25 14.75
C ILE A 59 -0.74 -0.55 16.25
N GLN A 60 -0.60 -1.82 16.59
CA GLN A 60 -0.64 -2.26 17.99
C GLN A 60 0.35 -1.53 18.90
N ALA A 61 1.56 -1.25 18.38
CA ALA A 61 2.62 -0.57 19.11
C ALA A 61 2.17 0.77 19.70
N TRP A 62 1.26 1.47 19.02
CA TRP A 62 0.86 2.83 19.34
C TRP A 62 -0.57 2.89 19.92
N ASP A 63 -1.43 1.92 19.57
CA ASP A 63 -2.86 2.02 19.82
C ASP A 63 -3.41 1.08 20.92
N PHE A 64 -2.67 0.05 21.35
CA PHE A 64 -3.17 -0.89 22.38
C PHE A 64 -2.52 -0.70 23.75
N HIS A 65 -3.37 -0.59 24.78
CA HIS A 65 -3.00 -0.38 26.17
C HIS A 65 -2.94 -1.70 26.95
N ALA A 66 -2.19 -1.73 28.07
CA ALA A 66 -2.07 -2.91 28.92
C ALA A 66 -3.45 -3.38 29.45
N GLY A 67 -3.73 -4.70 29.35
CA GLY A 67 -4.99 -5.32 29.77
C GLY A 67 -5.96 -5.70 28.63
N GLY A 68 -5.61 -5.39 27.38
CA GLY A 68 -6.40 -5.75 26.19
C GLY A 68 -6.36 -7.24 25.83
N ASN A 69 -7.44 -7.75 25.25
CA ASN A 69 -7.47 -9.07 24.62
C ASN A 69 -7.06 -8.90 23.16
N PHE A 70 -5.81 -9.24 22.88
CA PHE A 70 -5.17 -9.17 21.57
C PHE A 70 -6.06 -9.66 20.40
N VAL A 71 -6.79 -10.76 20.58
CA VAL A 71 -7.66 -11.33 19.54
C VAL A 71 -8.88 -10.45 19.27
N LEU A 72 -9.48 -9.86 20.31
CA LEU A 72 -10.65 -8.99 20.18
C LEU A 72 -10.27 -7.61 19.65
N ASP A 73 -9.11 -7.11 20.07
CA ASP A 73 -8.54 -5.84 19.61
C ASP A 73 -8.21 -5.91 18.10
N MET A 74 -7.75 -7.07 17.62
CA MET A 74 -7.52 -7.33 16.20
C MET A 74 -8.79 -7.56 15.38
N ASP A 75 -9.79 -8.28 15.90
CA ASP A 75 -11.08 -8.39 15.21
C ASP A 75 -11.72 -7.00 15.03
N ARG A 76 -11.56 -6.12 16.04
CA ARG A 76 -11.98 -4.72 15.95
C ARG A 76 -11.19 -3.94 14.90
N ALA A 77 -9.86 -4.05 14.91
CA ALA A 77 -9.01 -3.42 13.90
C ALA A 77 -9.40 -3.84 12.48
N MET A 78 -9.55 -5.14 12.22
CA MET A 78 -9.98 -5.66 10.91
C MET A 78 -11.41 -5.25 10.49
N LYS A 79 -12.26 -4.79 11.41
CA LYS A 79 -13.58 -4.21 11.10
C LYS A 79 -13.50 -2.71 10.84
N GLN A 80 -12.50 -2.05 11.42
CA GLN A 80 -12.27 -0.62 11.33
C GLN A 80 -11.33 -0.23 10.19
N THR A 81 -10.63 -1.20 9.59
CA THR A 81 -9.71 -0.95 8.47
C THR A 81 -10.17 -1.58 7.16
N GLU A 82 -9.77 -0.96 6.05
CA GLU A 82 -10.07 -1.47 4.71
C GLU A 82 -9.10 -2.60 4.31
N ARG A 83 -7.81 -2.40 4.58
CA ARG A 83 -6.71 -3.28 4.19
C ARG A 83 -5.81 -3.59 5.39
N THR A 84 -5.14 -4.74 5.34
CA THR A 84 -4.18 -5.19 6.34
C THR A 84 -2.81 -5.36 5.71
N ILE A 85 -1.80 -4.70 6.28
CA ILE A 85 -0.39 -4.93 6.00
C ILE A 85 0.12 -5.99 6.97
N ALA A 86 0.66 -7.10 6.45
CA ALA A 86 1.29 -8.15 7.26
C ALA A 86 2.81 -8.08 7.12
N VAL A 87 3.50 -7.77 8.22
CA VAL A 87 4.97 -7.67 8.26
C VAL A 87 5.56 -9.07 8.40
N LEU A 88 6.05 -9.62 7.29
CA LEU A 88 6.52 -10.99 7.18
C LEU A 88 8.01 -11.10 7.55
N SER A 89 8.27 -11.96 8.53
CA SER A 89 9.57 -12.36 9.03
C SER A 89 9.52 -13.84 9.47
N PRO A 90 10.67 -14.49 9.73
CA PRO A 90 10.69 -15.82 10.34
C PRO A 90 9.88 -15.90 11.65
N ASP A 91 9.99 -14.89 12.52
CA ASP A 91 9.28 -14.82 13.79
C ASP A 91 7.78 -14.64 13.60
N TYR A 92 7.36 -13.87 12.59
CA TYR A 92 5.97 -13.71 12.22
C TYR A 92 5.35 -15.02 11.75
N LEU A 93 6.06 -15.82 10.94
CA LEU A 93 5.56 -17.09 10.43
C LEU A 93 5.57 -18.21 11.48
N ALA A 94 6.54 -18.20 12.39
CA ALA A 94 6.66 -19.16 13.48
C ALA A 94 5.63 -18.93 14.61
N ALA A 95 5.10 -17.71 14.73
CA ALA A 95 4.11 -17.38 15.75
C ALA A 95 2.76 -18.09 15.48
N ARG A 96 2.32 -18.91 16.44
CA ARG A 96 1.03 -19.61 16.39
C ARG A 96 -0.19 -18.69 16.38
N TYR A 97 -0.04 -17.45 16.85
CA TYR A 97 -1.14 -16.51 17.03
C TYR A 97 -1.33 -15.53 15.86
N THR A 98 -0.34 -15.35 14.98
CA THR A 98 -0.40 -14.43 13.81
C THR A 98 -1.04 -15.10 12.58
N GLN A 99 -1.04 -16.43 12.50
CA GLN A 99 -1.61 -17.18 11.37
C GLN A 99 -3.11 -16.96 11.14
N PRO A 100 -3.97 -16.91 12.18
CA PRO A 100 -5.40 -16.62 11.99
C PRO A 100 -5.71 -15.23 11.41
N GLU A 101 -4.81 -14.27 11.60
CA GLU A 101 -5.07 -12.85 11.30
C GLU A 101 -5.01 -12.55 9.81
N TRP A 102 -3.90 -12.92 9.15
CA TRP A 102 -3.80 -12.77 7.70
C TRP A 102 -4.73 -13.73 6.98
N ALA A 103 -5.02 -14.91 7.57
CA ALA A 103 -5.98 -15.86 7.02
C ALA A 103 -7.40 -15.28 7.01
N ALA A 104 -7.80 -14.50 8.02
CA ALA A 104 -9.09 -13.82 8.05
C ALA A 104 -9.20 -12.70 6.99
N ALA A 105 -8.12 -11.93 6.79
CA ALA A 105 -8.06 -10.94 5.71
C ALA A 105 -8.16 -11.61 4.32
N LEU A 106 -7.44 -12.71 4.12
CA LEU A 106 -7.47 -13.50 2.89
C LEU A 106 -8.84 -14.15 2.65
N LEU A 107 -9.50 -14.68 3.69
CA LEU A 107 -10.83 -15.27 3.56
C LEU A 107 -11.88 -14.25 3.10
N ARG A 108 -11.70 -12.97 3.46
CA ARG A 108 -12.61 -11.89 3.05
C ARG A 108 -12.35 -11.39 1.62
N ASP A 109 -11.19 -11.71 1.04
CA ASP A 109 -10.85 -11.44 -0.37
C ASP A 109 -9.98 -12.56 -0.94
N PRO A 110 -10.54 -13.76 -1.17
CA PRO A 110 -9.74 -14.93 -1.58
C PRO A 110 -9.11 -14.76 -2.97
N ALA A 111 -9.73 -13.95 -3.83
CA ALA A 111 -9.24 -13.63 -5.16
C ALA A 111 -8.22 -12.48 -5.16
N GLY A 112 -8.00 -11.80 -4.02
CA GLY A 112 -7.07 -10.68 -3.89
C GLY A 112 -7.46 -9.43 -4.70
N ALA A 113 -8.71 -9.34 -5.18
CA ALA A 113 -9.15 -8.27 -6.08
C ALA A 113 -9.20 -6.91 -5.37
N GLN A 114 -9.48 -6.92 -4.06
CA GLN A 114 -9.56 -5.73 -3.22
C GLN A 114 -8.25 -5.48 -2.46
N ARG A 115 -7.25 -6.35 -2.60
CA ARG A 115 -5.93 -6.27 -1.94
C ARG A 115 -6.08 -6.08 -0.43
N ARG A 116 -7.02 -6.81 0.17
CA ARG A 116 -7.30 -6.71 1.61
C ARG A 116 -6.16 -7.18 2.49
N LEU A 117 -5.29 -8.03 1.95
CA LEU A 117 -4.04 -8.42 2.56
C LEU A 117 -2.88 -7.94 1.69
N ILE A 118 -1.96 -7.20 2.27
CA ILE A 118 -0.73 -6.72 1.66
C ILE A 118 0.45 -7.28 2.47
N PRO A 119 1.04 -8.40 2.05
CA PRO A 119 2.20 -8.94 2.73
C PRO A 119 3.45 -8.09 2.40
N VAL A 120 4.22 -7.73 3.42
CA VAL A 120 5.46 -6.95 3.31
C VAL A 120 6.58 -7.75 3.98
N ARG A 121 7.53 -8.25 3.18
CA ARG A 121 8.64 -9.06 3.65
C ARG A 121 9.81 -8.16 4.07
N VAL A 122 10.19 -8.26 5.35
CA VAL A 122 11.26 -7.46 5.97
C VAL A 122 12.50 -8.27 6.34
N ALA A 123 12.37 -9.59 6.40
CA ALA A 123 13.47 -10.52 6.59
C ALA A 123 13.35 -11.71 5.63
N HIS A 124 14.47 -12.36 5.32
CA HIS A 124 14.45 -13.58 4.53
C HIS A 124 13.63 -14.66 5.25
N CYS A 125 12.54 -15.10 4.62
CA CYS A 125 11.70 -16.19 5.06
C CYS A 125 11.10 -16.91 3.85
N GLU A 126 10.93 -18.22 3.98
CA GLU A 126 10.21 -19.04 3.00
C GLU A 126 8.71 -18.85 3.21
N LEU A 127 8.01 -18.46 2.14
CA LEU A 127 6.56 -18.31 2.15
C LEU A 127 5.95 -19.59 1.59
N ASP A 128 5.18 -20.28 2.42
CA ASP A 128 4.50 -21.51 2.05
C ASP A 128 2.97 -21.33 1.98
N GLY A 129 2.31 -22.26 1.29
CA GLY A 129 0.86 -22.37 1.24
C GLY A 129 0.19 -21.14 0.63
N LEU A 130 -0.85 -20.63 1.30
CA LEU A 130 -1.68 -19.54 0.78
C LEU A 130 -0.93 -18.21 0.67
N LEU A 131 0.05 -17.94 1.53
CA LEU A 131 0.85 -16.71 1.47
C LEU A 131 1.78 -16.70 0.24
N ALA A 132 2.24 -17.86 -0.21
CA ALA A 132 3.06 -17.98 -1.43
C ALA A 132 2.31 -17.54 -2.69
N ALA A 133 0.98 -17.68 -2.69
CA ALA A 133 0.12 -17.29 -3.81
C ALA A 133 -0.21 -15.78 -3.84
N VAL A 134 0.07 -15.05 -2.75
CA VAL A 134 -0.21 -13.61 -2.65
C VAL A 134 1.04 -12.83 -3.06
N THR A 135 0.86 -11.85 -3.95
CA THR A 135 1.96 -10.94 -4.32
C THR A 135 2.34 -10.10 -3.09
N HIS A 136 3.63 -10.11 -2.73
CA HIS A 136 4.17 -9.40 -1.59
C HIS A 136 5.06 -8.22 -2.01
N VAL A 137 5.22 -7.28 -1.10
CA VAL A 137 6.26 -6.24 -1.16
C VAL A 137 7.52 -6.82 -0.53
N ASP A 138 8.66 -6.71 -1.21
CA ASP A 138 9.92 -7.22 -0.70
C ASP A 138 10.86 -6.06 -0.36
N LEU A 139 11.16 -5.90 0.93
CA LEU A 139 12.05 -4.86 1.45
C LEU A 139 13.41 -5.42 1.90
N VAL A 140 13.61 -6.74 1.77
CA VAL A 140 14.80 -7.41 2.27
C VAL A 140 16.04 -6.90 1.54
N GLY A 141 17.04 -6.44 2.31
CA GLY A 141 18.31 -5.95 1.79
C GLY A 141 18.25 -4.58 1.11
N LEU A 142 17.12 -3.87 1.18
CA LEU A 142 17.00 -2.51 0.68
C LEU A 142 17.41 -1.48 1.74
N ASP A 143 18.10 -0.43 1.31
CA ASP A 143 18.30 0.76 2.12
C ASP A 143 16.99 1.54 2.31
N GLN A 144 16.94 2.44 3.29
CA GLN A 144 15.73 3.17 3.69
C GLN A 144 14.99 3.87 2.53
N ALA A 145 15.72 4.61 1.68
CA ALA A 145 15.11 5.34 0.57
C ALA A 145 14.46 4.43 -0.51
N PRO A 146 15.17 3.42 -1.06
CA PRO A 146 14.54 2.47 -1.98
C PRO A 146 13.46 1.62 -1.31
N ALA A 147 13.59 1.27 -0.03
CA ALA A 147 12.56 0.55 0.71
C ALA A 147 11.26 1.36 0.82
N SER A 148 11.36 2.64 1.21
CA SER A 148 10.21 3.54 1.35
C SER A 148 9.47 3.70 0.02
N LYS A 149 10.21 3.97 -1.06
CA LYS A 149 9.62 4.08 -2.39
C LYS A 149 8.92 2.78 -2.81
N THR A 150 9.57 1.63 -2.60
CA THR A 150 9.02 0.32 -2.98
C THR A 150 7.74 0.00 -2.20
N LEU A 151 7.70 0.34 -0.91
CA LEU A 151 6.51 0.22 -0.07
C LEU A 151 5.37 1.08 -0.62
N LEU A 152 5.60 2.39 -0.79
CA LEU A 152 4.58 3.36 -1.20
C LEU A 152 4.01 3.08 -2.59
N ASP A 153 4.87 2.75 -3.55
CA ASP A 153 4.47 2.41 -4.92
C ASP A 153 3.51 1.20 -4.92
N ARG A 154 3.73 0.22 -4.03
CA ARG A 154 2.95 -1.02 -3.99
C ARG A 154 1.64 -0.89 -3.19
N ILE A 155 1.62 -0.10 -2.12
CA ILE A 155 0.40 0.08 -1.28
C ILE A 155 -0.61 1.05 -1.89
N SER A 156 -0.15 2.00 -2.72
CA SER A 156 -1.02 3.04 -3.32
C SER A 156 -2.11 2.43 -4.20
N GLY A 157 -1.87 1.24 -4.74
CA GLY A 157 -2.78 0.58 -5.65
C GLY A 157 -2.62 1.01 -7.10
N GLU A 158 -1.81 2.05 -7.36
CA GLU A 158 -1.64 2.66 -8.66
C GLU A 158 -0.87 1.77 -9.65
N ARG A 159 -0.96 2.15 -10.92
CA ARG A 159 -0.27 1.42 -11.99
C ARG A 159 1.24 1.66 -11.88
N LEU A 160 1.97 0.59 -11.57
CA LEU A 160 3.44 0.55 -11.50
C LEU A 160 4.15 0.65 -12.87
N LYS A 161 3.49 1.20 -13.89
CA LYS A 161 4.09 1.33 -15.21
C LYS A 161 5.23 2.34 -15.13
N PRO A 162 6.44 1.99 -15.57
CA PRO A 162 7.54 2.93 -15.62
C PRO A 162 7.18 4.18 -16.44
N SER A 163 7.61 5.35 -15.96
CA SER A 163 7.41 6.63 -16.65
C SER A 163 8.17 6.73 -17.98
N ARG A 164 9.16 5.85 -18.18
CA ARG A 164 9.94 5.71 -19.41
C ARG A 164 9.86 4.29 -19.93
N GLU A 165 9.94 4.14 -21.24
CA GLU A 165 9.98 2.82 -21.86
C GLU A 165 11.14 1.99 -21.28
N PRO A 166 10.87 0.76 -20.79
CA PRO A 166 11.93 -0.16 -20.41
C PRO A 166 12.84 -0.42 -21.61
N ARG A 167 14.13 -0.62 -21.37
CA ARG A 167 15.03 -1.01 -22.46
C ARG A 167 14.55 -2.33 -23.07
N PHE A 168 14.63 -2.42 -24.39
CA PHE A 168 14.32 -3.67 -25.09
C PHE A 168 15.19 -4.82 -24.54
N PRO A 169 14.59 -5.94 -24.09
CA PRO A 169 15.35 -7.10 -23.67
C PRO A 169 16.25 -7.60 -24.81
N GLY A 170 17.56 -7.60 -24.60
CA GLY A 170 18.55 -8.00 -25.63
C GLY A 170 19.25 -6.86 -26.36
N ALA A 171 18.90 -5.60 -26.09
CA ALA A 171 19.76 -4.49 -26.52
C ALA A 171 21.07 -4.53 -25.71
N ALA A 172 22.19 -4.83 -26.39
CA ALA A 172 23.51 -4.73 -25.78
C ALA A 172 23.70 -3.32 -25.21
N SER A 173 24.26 -3.22 -24.01
CA SER A 173 24.66 -1.91 -23.49
C SER A 173 25.64 -1.29 -24.49
N PRO A 174 25.47 -0.01 -24.87
CA PRO A 174 26.46 0.66 -25.71
C PRO A 174 27.83 0.50 -25.04
N PRO A 175 28.89 0.15 -25.78
CA PRO A 175 30.21 0.08 -25.20
C PRO A 175 30.53 1.44 -24.54
N PRO A 176 31.25 1.45 -23.40
CA PRO A 176 31.70 2.70 -22.81
C PRO A 176 32.41 3.51 -23.90
N ARG A 177 31.94 4.75 -24.11
CA ARG A 177 32.56 5.65 -25.08
C ARG A 177 34.02 5.79 -24.66
N PRO A 178 35.00 5.54 -25.56
CA PRO A 178 36.40 5.73 -25.20
C PRO A 178 36.57 7.16 -24.70
N GLU A 179 37.15 7.31 -23.51
CA GLU A 179 37.55 8.61 -23.02
C GLU A 179 38.39 9.29 -24.10
N PRO A 180 38.15 10.58 -24.42
CA PRO A 180 39.04 11.30 -25.30
C PRO A 180 40.42 11.32 -24.66
N SER A 181 41.31 10.48 -25.19
CA SER A 181 42.73 10.52 -24.86
C SER A 181 43.26 11.81 -25.48
N PHE A 182 43.38 12.85 -24.67
CA PHE A 182 43.99 14.11 -25.07
C PHE A 182 45.50 13.87 -25.24
N PRO A 183 46.07 14.02 -26.45
CA PRO A 183 47.51 14.04 -26.61
C PRO A 183 48.00 15.49 -26.49
N GLY A 184 48.74 15.78 -25.42
CA GLY A 184 49.53 17.00 -25.30
C GLY A 184 49.97 17.26 -23.86
N SER A 185 51.21 17.62 -23.55
CA SER A 185 52.44 17.85 -24.32
C SER A 185 53.61 17.78 -23.35
#